data_AF-A0A960MML4-F1
#
_entry.id   AF-A0A960MML4-F1
#
_cell.length_a   1.000
_cell.length_b   1.000
_cell.length_c   1.000
_cell.angle_alpha   90.00
_cell.angle_beta   90.00
_cell.angle_gamma   90.00
#
_symmetry.space_group_name_H-M   'P 1'
#
loop_
_entity.id
_entity.type
_entity.pdbx_description
1 polymer ?
#
loop_
_entity_poly.entity_id
_entity_poly.type
_entity_poly.pdbx_seq_one_letter_code
_entity_poly.pdbx_strand_id
1 'polypeptide(L)'
;MTEFTKENPFPAKIRERYPLNREGSSKKTYHLSLDLSGAGMEYKVGDAVGIFPENRAEDVEALLEALDCSGNESVVDPRSGAELSFETYLKTGANLLRVPTPLLKLKGDPSLLGEENKEARSQYIAQRDLISFFEETKNPLPLQELISYFAPMLPRFYSIASSQKI
;
A
#
# COMPACT_ATOMS: atom_id res chain seq x y z
N MET A 1 10.43 25.40 -12.36
CA MET A 1 9.88 24.17 -12.93
C MET A 1 9.93 23.13 -11.84
N THR A 2 8.81 22.52 -11.48
CA THR A 2 8.75 21.54 -10.40
C THR A 2 9.35 20.24 -10.94
N GLU A 3 10.49 19.83 -10.40
CA GLU A 3 11.06 18.51 -10.70
C GLU A 3 10.14 17.45 -10.07
N PHE A 4 9.80 16.43 -10.84
CA PHE A 4 9.02 15.30 -10.33
C PHE A 4 9.97 14.33 -9.65
N THR A 5 9.74 14.10 -8.37
CA THR A 5 10.57 13.23 -7.54
C THR A 5 9.70 12.16 -6.90
N LYS A 6 10.31 11.32 -6.06
CA LYS A 6 9.57 10.36 -5.25
C LYS A 6 8.57 11.04 -4.31
N GLU A 7 8.91 12.22 -3.79
CA GLU A 7 8.09 13.01 -2.88
C GLU A 7 7.04 13.87 -3.61
N ASN A 8 7.21 14.06 -4.92
CA ASN A 8 6.27 14.77 -5.79
C ASN A 8 6.09 13.98 -7.11
N PRO A 9 5.34 12.87 -7.09
CA PRO A 9 5.17 12.01 -8.25
C PRO A 9 4.32 12.68 -9.33
N PHE A 10 4.61 12.37 -10.59
CA PHE A 10 3.83 12.85 -11.72
C PHE A 10 2.53 12.02 -11.88
N PRO A 11 1.35 12.67 -11.97
CA PRO A 11 0.07 11.98 -12.16
C PRO A 11 -0.11 11.54 -13.63
N ALA A 12 0.70 10.60 -14.08
CA ALA A 12 0.65 10.07 -15.43
C ALA A 12 -0.68 9.34 -15.71
N LYS A 13 -1.27 9.60 -16.88
CA LYS A 13 -2.45 8.85 -17.34
C LYS A 13 -2.04 7.53 -17.97
N ILE A 14 -2.81 6.48 -17.74
CA ILE A 14 -2.66 5.23 -18.49
C ILE A 14 -3.25 5.46 -19.88
N ARG A 15 -2.41 5.38 -20.91
CA ARG A 15 -2.80 5.56 -22.31
C ARG A 15 -3.30 4.26 -22.92
N GLU A 16 -2.61 3.15 -22.67
CA GLU A 16 -3.01 1.82 -23.13
C GLU A 16 -2.89 0.81 -21.99
N ARG A 17 -3.81 -0.14 -21.97
CA ARG A 17 -3.78 -1.30 -21.06
C ARG A 17 -4.40 -2.50 -21.75
N TYR A 18 -3.63 -3.55 -21.97
CA TYR A 18 -4.14 -4.79 -22.55
C TYR A 18 -3.40 -6.01 -21.99
N PRO A 19 -4.07 -7.19 -21.92
CA PRO A 19 -3.43 -8.41 -21.47
C PRO A 19 -2.39 -8.88 -22.51
N LEU A 20 -1.24 -9.34 -22.03
CA LEU A 20 -0.19 -9.97 -22.83
C LEU A 20 -0.34 -11.49 -22.88
N ASN A 21 -1.03 -12.07 -21.89
CA ASN A 21 -1.29 -13.50 -21.83
C ASN A 21 -2.56 -13.88 -22.62
N ARG A 22 -2.57 -15.11 -23.15
CA ARG A 22 -3.76 -15.69 -23.81
C ARG A 22 -4.80 -16.13 -22.78
N GLU A 23 -6.03 -16.36 -23.26
CA GLU A 23 -7.08 -16.99 -22.47
C GLU A 23 -6.62 -18.36 -21.94
N GLY A 24 -7.02 -18.69 -20.71
CA GLY A 24 -6.60 -19.91 -20.01
C GLY A 24 -5.25 -19.83 -19.29
N SER A 25 -4.50 -18.72 -19.41
CA SER A 25 -3.31 -18.50 -18.58
C SER A 25 -3.66 -18.28 -17.11
N SER A 26 -2.96 -18.97 -16.21
CA SER A 26 -3.08 -18.78 -14.75
C SER A 26 -2.51 -17.44 -14.28
N LYS A 27 -1.60 -16.84 -15.06
CA LYS A 27 -1.01 -15.53 -14.77
C LYS A 27 -1.68 -14.45 -15.60
N LYS A 28 -1.94 -13.29 -14.96
CA LYS A 28 -2.41 -12.06 -15.61
C LYS A 28 -1.21 -11.12 -15.79
N THR A 29 -0.79 -10.91 -17.01
CA THR A 29 0.31 -10.00 -17.37
C THR A 29 -0.26 -8.93 -18.29
N TYR A 30 -0.02 -7.66 -17.99
CA TYR A 30 -0.54 -6.54 -18.76
C TYR A 30 0.59 -5.75 -19.38
N HIS A 31 0.36 -5.28 -20.61
CA HIS A 31 1.06 -4.12 -21.14
C HIS A 31 0.37 -2.87 -20.60
N LEU A 32 1.15 -1.90 -20.13
CA LEU A 32 0.67 -0.57 -19.77
C LEU A 32 1.58 0.48 -20.43
N SER A 33 0.97 1.49 -21.06
CA SER A 33 1.68 2.69 -21.50
C SER A 33 1.21 3.90 -20.70
N LEU A 34 2.16 4.70 -20.23
CA LEU A 34 1.92 5.90 -19.42
C LEU A 34 2.17 7.15 -20.27
N ASP A 35 1.24 8.09 -20.24
CA ASP A 35 1.41 9.39 -20.88
C ASP A 35 2.27 10.29 -19.99
N LEU A 36 3.45 10.65 -20.49
CA LEU A 36 4.41 11.54 -19.83
C LEU A 36 4.40 12.97 -20.43
N SER A 37 3.40 13.28 -21.27
CA SER A 37 3.26 14.61 -21.88
C SER A 37 3.15 15.68 -20.81
N GLY A 38 3.98 16.72 -20.90
CA GLY A 38 4.06 17.79 -19.89
C GLY A 38 4.90 17.46 -18.66
N ALA A 39 5.39 16.23 -18.50
CA ALA A 39 6.25 15.85 -17.38
C ALA A 39 7.69 16.39 -17.52
N GLY A 40 8.16 16.58 -18.76
CA GLY A 40 9.56 16.95 -19.03
C GLY A 40 10.56 15.89 -18.58
N MET A 41 10.13 14.64 -18.35
CA MET A 41 10.98 13.56 -17.86
C MET A 41 11.74 12.88 -18.99
N GLU A 42 13.02 12.64 -18.73
CA GLU A 42 13.87 11.78 -19.55
C GLU A 42 14.15 10.46 -18.83
N TYR A 43 14.10 9.36 -19.56
CA TYR A 43 14.50 8.03 -19.07
C TYR A 43 15.32 7.28 -20.12
N LYS A 44 16.13 6.32 -19.66
CA LYS A 44 16.95 5.46 -20.49
C LYS A 44 16.49 4.01 -20.40
N VAL A 45 16.80 3.24 -21.44
CA VAL A 45 16.60 1.78 -21.41
C VAL A 45 17.42 1.20 -20.27
N GLY A 46 16.77 0.40 -19.42
CA GLY A 46 17.36 -0.14 -18.19
C GLY A 46 16.88 0.56 -16.92
N ASP A 47 16.28 1.75 -17.03
CA ASP A 47 15.69 2.44 -15.87
C ASP A 47 14.39 1.75 -15.40
N ALA A 48 13.98 2.07 -14.17
CA ALA A 48 12.76 1.59 -13.56
C ALA A 48 11.79 2.74 -13.29
N VAL A 49 10.49 2.49 -13.47
CA VAL A 49 9.41 3.40 -13.07
C VAL A 49 8.92 3.01 -11.68
N GLY A 50 8.82 3.99 -10.78
CA GLY A 50 8.20 3.85 -9.47
C GLY A 50 6.72 4.22 -9.53
N ILE A 51 5.84 3.28 -9.19
CA ILE A 51 4.39 3.49 -9.15
C ILE A 51 3.93 3.50 -7.69
N PHE A 52 3.28 4.59 -7.27
CA PHE A 52 2.54 4.65 -6.02
C PHE A 52 1.14 4.06 -6.24
N PRO A 53 0.80 2.91 -5.65
CA PRO A 53 -0.53 2.35 -5.77
C PRO A 53 -1.52 3.08 -4.86
N GLU A 54 -2.79 2.71 -4.96
CA GLU A 54 -3.81 2.97 -3.95
C GLU A 54 -4.40 1.64 -3.51
N ASN A 55 -4.84 1.53 -2.26
CA ASN A 55 -5.63 0.37 -1.82
C ASN A 55 -7.01 0.41 -2.46
N ARG A 56 -7.63 -0.78 -2.61
CA ARG A 56 -8.99 -0.87 -3.16
C ARG A 56 -9.97 -0.24 -2.17
N ALA A 57 -11.00 0.43 -2.69
CA ALA A 57 -12.03 1.04 -1.85
C ALA A 57 -12.70 0.00 -0.92
N GLU A 58 -12.95 -1.21 -1.43
CA GLU A 58 -13.50 -2.34 -0.65
C GLU A 58 -12.62 -2.76 0.54
N ASP A 59 -11.28 -2.70 0.40
CA ASP A 59 -10.35 -3.03 1.50
C ASP A 59 -10.33 -1.93 2.56
N VAL A 60 -10.45 -0.68 2.12
CA VAL A 60 -10.51 0.49 3.01
C VAL A 60 -11.80 0.47 3.81
N GLU A 61 -12.94 0.25 3.13
CA GLU A 61 -14.26 0.16 3.76
C GLU A 61 -14.33 -0.98 4.76
N ALA A 62 -13.89 -2.19 4.38
CA ALA A 62 -13.87 -3.34 5.29
C ALA A 62 -12.99 -3.10 6.53
N LEU A 63 -11.86 -2.39 6.38
CA LEU A 63 -11.01 -2.05 7.52
C LEU A 63 -11.63 -0.98 8.41
N LEU A 64 -12.33 0.01 7.84
CA LEU A 64 -13.07 1.02 8.61
C LEU A 64 -14.18 0.37 9.43
N GLU A 65 -14.93 -0.57 8.84
CA GLU A 65 -15.94 -1.35 9.53
C GLU A 65 -15.35 -2.20 10.66
N ALA A 66 -14.25 -2.91 10.41
CA ALA A 66 -13.56 -3.72 11.43
C ALA A 66 -13.03 -2.87 12.61
N LEU A 67 -12.71 -1.60 12.36
CA LEU A 67 -12.24 -0.64 13.35
C LEU A 67 -13.36 0.20 13.99
N ASP A 68 -14.61 0.04 13.56
CA ASP A 68 -15.75 0.85 13.99
C ASP A 68 -15.51 2.36 13.83
N CYS A 69 -14.97 2.75 12.66
CA CYS A 69 -14.59 4.13 12.33
C CYS A 69 -15.38 4.66 11.14
N SER A 70 -15.65 5.97 11.12
CA SER A 70 -16.38 6.62 10.03
C SER A 70 -15.51 6.94 8.80
N GLY A 71 -14.19 7.00 8.97
CA GLY A 71 -13.23 7.40 7.94
C GLY A 71 -12.98 8.91 7.85
N ASN A 72 -13.86 9.73 8.42
CA ASN A 72 -13.77 11.20 8.44
C ASN A 72 -12.87 11.74 9.55
N GLU A 73 -12.40 10.88 10.45
CA GLU A 73 -11.54 11.26 11.56
C GLU A 73 -10.23 11.86 11.01
N SER A 74 -9.80 12.98 11.60
CA SER A 74 -8.53 13.60 11.22
C SER A 74 -7.36 12.82 11.81
N VAL A 75 -6.37 12.51 10.98
CA VAL A 75 -5.13 11.86 11.36
C VAL A 75 -3.93 12.55 10.73
N VAL A 76 -2.79 12.51 11.43
CA VAL A 76 -1.52 13.04 10.92
C VAL A 76 -0.69 11.88 10.41
N ASP A 77 -0.40 11.85 9.11
CA ASP A 77 0.47 10.83 8.53
C ASP A 77 1.87 10.91 9.16
N PRO A 78 2.34 9.85 9.85
CA PRO A 78 3.62 9.87 10.54
C PRO A 78 4.82 10.08 9.61
N ARG A 79 4.66 9.89 8.29
CA ARG A 79 5.72 10.03 7.31
C ARG A 79 5.77 11.42 6.69
N SER A 80 4.63 11.92 6.19
CA SER A 80 4.57 13.22 5.51
C SER A 80 4.32 14.38 6.48
N GLY A 81 3.78 14.12 7.67
CA GLY A 81 3.29 15.14 8.59
C GLY A 81 2.03 15.86 8.10
N ALA A 82 1.43 15.41 6.99
CA ALA A 82 0.19 15.96 6.49
C ALA A 82 -0.98 15.54 7.39
N GLU A 83 -1.94 16.44 7.56
CA GLU A 83 -3.23 16.16 8.18
C GLU A 83 -4.25 15.78 7.10
N LEU A 84 -4.89 14.62 7.24
CA LEU A 84 -5.85 14.08 6.28
C LEU A 84 -6.89 13.21 6.98
N SER A 85 -7.96 12.85 6.25
CA SER A 85 -8.94 11.90 6.78
C SER A 85 -8.35 10.51 6.91
N PHE A 86 -8.83 9.74 7.89
CA PHE A 86 -8.39 8.37 8.11
C PHE A 86 -8.61 7.49 6.86
N GLU A 87 -9.74 7.66 6.17
CA GLU A 87 -10.01 6.99 4.89
C GLU A 87 -8.92 7.30 3.84
N THR A 88 -8.55 8.57 3.69
CA THR A 88 -7.50 8.98 2.72
C THR A 88 -6.15 8.37 3.08
N TYR A 89 -5.86 8.25 4.38
CA TYR A 89 -4.64 7.63 4.88
C TYR A 89 -4.61 6.14 4.59
N LEU A 90 -5.72 5.43 4.86
CA LEU A 90 -5.86 4.02 4.52
C LEU A 90 -5.74 3.79 3.02
N LYS A 91 -6.24 4.72 2.19
CA LYS A 91 -6.20 4.59 0.73
C LYS A 91 -4.79 4.74 0.15
N THR A 92 -4.00 5.70 0.63
CA THR A 92 -2.74 6.11 -0.03
C THR A 92 -1.49 5.98 0.84
N GLY A 93 -1.62 6.00 2.16
CA GLY A 93 -0.51 6.07 3.11
C GLY A 93 -0.14 4.73 3.75
N ALA A 94 -1.09 3.80 3.89
CA ALA A 94 -0.90 2.54 4.60
C ALA A 94 -0.88 1.31 3.69
N ASN A 95 -0.13 0.29 4.08
CA ASN A 95 -0.16 -1.03 3.46
C ASN A 95 -1.08 -1.95 4.25
N LEU A 96 -2.21 -2.34 3.64
CA LEU A 96 -3.25 -3.16 4.29
C LEU A 96 -3.07 -4.67 4.07
N LEU A 97 -2.10 -5.09 3.24
CA LEU A 97 -1.98 -6.48 2.80
C LEU A 97 -1.42 -7.43 3.86
N ARG A 98 -0.71 -6.91 4.87
CA ARG A 98 -0.06 -7.72 5.89
C ARG A 98 -0.21 -7.09 7.25
N VAL A 99 -0.41 -7.92 8.27
CA VAL A 99 -0.38 -7.51 9.67
C VAL A 99 1.05 -7.12 10.06
N PRO A 100 1.31 -5.86 10.45
CA PRO A 100 2.59 -5.46 11.02
C PRO A 100 2.86 -6.20 12.34
N THR A 101 4.08 -6.71 12.52
CA THR A 101 4.50 -7.39 13.76
C THR A 101 4.18 -6.62 15.05
N PRO A 102 4.33 -5.29 15.12
CA PRO A 102 3.99 -4.54 16.32
C PRO A 102 2.53 -4.64 16.76
N LEU A 103 1.58 -4.81 15.81
CA LEU A 103 0.15 -4.92 16.13
C LEU A 103 -0.20 -6.21 16.84
N LEU A 104 0.61 -7.26 16.75
CA LEU A 104 0.35 -8.53 17.43
C LEU A 104 0.26 -8.38 18.95
N LYS A 105 0.85 -7.32 19.51
CA LYS A 105 0.71 -6.95 20.92
C LYS A 105 -0.74 -6.70 21.33
N LEU A 106 -1.59 -6.22 20.42
CA LEU A 106 -3.01 -5.96 20.68
C LEU A 106 -3.80 -7.25 20.92
N LYS A 107 -3.37 -8.36 20.29
CA LYS A 107 -4.00 -9.67 20.50
C LYS A 107 -3.64 -10.26 21.87
N GLY A 108 -2.52 -9.86 22.46
CA GLY A 108 -2.10 -10.30 23.79
C GLY A 108 -1.75 -11.79 23.89
N ASP A 109 -1.56 -12.49 22.76
CA ASP A 109 -1.25 -13.92 22.73
C ASP A 109 0.25 -14.16 22.98
N PRO A 110 0.66 -14.76 24.11
CA PRO A 110 2.06 -15.00 24.42
C PRO A 110 2.78 -15.88 23.40
N SER A 111 2.06 -16.73 22.66
CA SER A 111 2.65 -17.62 21.64
C SER A 111 3.09 -16.87 20.38
N LEU A 112 2.62 -15.63 20.18
CA LEU A 112 2.99 -14.75 19.07
C LEU A 112 4.00 -13.66 19.49
N LEU A 113 4.26 -13.56 20.80
CA LEU A 113 5.15 -12.60 21.43
C LEU A 113 6.43 -13.33 21.85
N GLY A 114 7.58 -12.65 21.82
CA GLY A 114 8.90 -13.25 22.13
C GLY A 114 9.80 -13.48 20.90
N GLU A 115 11.10 -13.53 21.14
CA GLU A 115 12.13 -13.75 20.11
C GLU A 115 12.23 -15.22 19.68
N GLU A 116 11.86 -16.13 20.59
CA GLU A 116 11.83 -17.58 20.42
C GLU A 116 10.66 -18.06 19.53
N ASN A 117 9.60 -17.27 19.41
CA ASN A 117 8.37 -17.62 18.70
C ASN A 117 8.32 -17.13 17.24
N LYS A 118 9.49 -16.91 16.61
CA LYS A 118 9.61 -16.34 15.25
C LYS A 118 8.85 -17.14 14.20
N GLU A 119 8.88 -18.47 14.28
CA GLU A 119 8.24 -19.36 13.31
C GLU A 119 6.71 -19.33 13.45
N ALA A 120 6.19 -19.48 14.67
CA ALA A 120 4.76 -19.39 14.96
C ALA A 120 4.18 -18.03 14.53
N ARG A 121 4.90 -16.94 14.84
CA ARG A 121 4.55 -15.58 14.41
C ARG A 121 4.53 -15.44 12.89
N SER A 122 5.53 -15.97 12.20
CA SER A 122 5.60 -15.90 10.73
C SER A 122 4.44 -16.64 10.08
N GLN A 123 4.12 -17.83 10.58
CA GLN A 123 2.97 -18.62 10.10
C GLN A 123 1.64 -17.89 10.36
N TYR A 124 1.47 -17.29 11.54
CA TYR A 124 0.29 -16.51 11.87
C TYR A 124 0.07 -15.32 10.92
N ILE A 125 1.12 -14.51 10.69
CA ILE A 125 1.06 -13.35 9.78
C ILE A 125 0.86 -13.79 8.32
N ALA A 126 1.38 -14.96 7.92
CA ALA A 126 1.24 -15.45 6.55
C ALA A 126 -0.19 -15.90 6.20
N GLN A 127 -1.00 -16.26 7.19
CA GLN A 127 -2.35 -16.78 7.00
C GLN A 127 -3.45 -15.74 7.20
N ARG A 128 -3.11 -14.51 7.61
CA ARG A 128 -4.07 -13.45 7.95
C ARG A 128 -3.70 -12.13 7.29
N ASP A 129 -4.73 -11.42 6.86
CA ASP A 129 -4.63 -10.02 6.47
C ASP A 129 -4.96 -9.08 7.65
N LEU A 130 -4.80 -7.78 7.41
CA LEU A 130 -5.03 -6.76 8.43
C LEU A 130 -6.50 -6.64 8.82
N ILE A 131 -7.42 -6.87 7.87
CA ILE A 131 -8.86 -6.79 8.09
C ILE A 131 -9.30 -7.90 9.05
N SER A 132 -8.99 -9.16 8.72
CA SER A 132 -9.28 -10.33 9.56
C SER A 132 -8.68 -10.19 10.97
N PHE A 133 -7.51 -9.55 11.08
CA PHE A 133 -6.88 -9.30 12.37
C PHE A 133 -7.74 -8.40 13.26
N PHE A 134 -8.31 -7.32 12.72
CA PHE A 134 -9.17 -6.40 13.46
C PHE A 134 -10.60 -6.89 13.65
N GLU A 135 -11.09 -7.78 12.79
CA GLU A 135 -12.33 -8.52 13.04
C GLU A 135 -12.21 -9.43 14.27
N GLU A 136 -11.06 -10.11 14.44
CA GLU A 136 -10.79 -10.98 15.60
C GLU A 136 -10.39 -10.19 16.86
N THR A 137 -9.76 -9.03 16.69
CA THR A 137 -9.12 -8.26 17.77
C THR A 137 -9.67 -6.84 17.79
N LYS A 138 -10.51 -6.54 18.79
CA LYS A 138 -10.95 -5.15 19.00
C LYS A 138 -9.74 -4.26 19.24
N ASN A 139 -9.62 -3.20 18.44
CA ASN A 139 -8.61 -2.19 18.63
C ASN A 139 -8.91 -1.37 19.91
N PRO A 140 -8.04 -1.37 20.93
CA PRO A 140 -8.22 -0.54 22.11
C PRO A 140 -7.57 0.85 21.98
N LEU A 141 -6.82 1.09 20.89
CA LEU A 141 -5.96 2.28 20.75
C LEU A 141 -6.65 3.44 20.03
N PRO A 142 -6.29 4.70 20.36
CA PRO A 142 -6.64 5.85 19.54
C PRO A 142 -6.09 5.72 18.11
N LEU A 143 -6.81 6.29 17.13
CA LEU A 143 -6.43 6.22 15.71
C LEU A 143 -5.01 6.72 15.42
N GLN A 144 -4.60 7.84 16.04
CA GLN A 144 -3.25 8.39 15.84
C GLN A 144 -2.14 7.44 16.33
N GLU A 145 -2.41 6.65 17.37
CA GLU A 145 -1.47 5.64 17.85
C GLU A 145 -1.51 4.42 16.93
N LEU A 146 -2.70 4.01 16.49
CA LEU A 146 -2.91 2.88 15.59
C LEU A 146 -2.12 3.03 14.27
N ILE A 147 -2.22 4.19 13.61
CA ILE A 147 -1.55 4.44 12.32
C ILE A 147 -0.03 4.42 12.44
N SER A 148 0.53 4.65 13.63
CA SER A 148 1.98 4.57 13.86
C SER A 148 2.52 3.15 13.68
N TYR A 149 1.66 2.14 13.81
CA TYR A 149 2.02 0.73 13.61
C TYR A 149 1.84 0.26 12.16
N PHE A 150 1.11 1.00 11.33
CA PHE A 150 0.83 0.58 9.97
C PHE A 150 2.10 0.68 9.12
N ALA A 151 2.35 -0.35 8.32
CA ALA A 151 3.46 -0.31 7.38
C ALA A 151 3.13 0.74 6.30
N PRO A 152 4.09 1.59 5.90
CA PRO A 152 3.81 2.63 4.91
C PRO A 152 3.57 2.03 3.53
N MET A 153 2.77 2.72 2.73
CA MET A 153 2.64 2.41 1.32
C MET A 153 3.92 2.80 0.58
N LEU A 154 4.64 1.80 0.07
CA LEU A 154 5.86 2.00 -0.69
C LEU A 154 5.59 1.98 -2.20
N PRO A 155 6.34 2.74 -3.02
CA PRO A 155 6.24 2.62 -4.46
C PRO A 155 6.71 1.23 -4.91
N ARG A 156 6.07 0.71 -5.95
CA ARG A 156 6.47 -0.54 -6.61
C ARG A 156 7.25 -0.19 -7.88
N PHE A 157 8.42 -0.80 -8.04
CA PHE A 157 9.29 -0.55 -9.17
C PHE A 157 9.08 -1.58 -10.28
N TYR A 158 8.95 -1.10 -11.50
CA TYR A 158 8.85 -1.91 -12.71
C TYR A 158 9.91 -1.47 -13.71
N SER A 159 10.61 -2.41 -14.35
CA SER A 159 11.54 -2.09 -15.43
C SER A 159 10.79 -1.46 -16.59
N ILE A 160 11.31 -0.33 -17.11
CA ILE A 160 10.71 0.35 -18.25
C ILE A 160 10.92 -0.51 -19.51
N ALA A 161 9.82 -0.83 -20.20
CA ALA A 161 9.80 -1.72 -21.36
C ALA A 161 9.78 -0.96 -22.71
N SER A 162 10.22 0.29 -22.73
CA SER A 162 10.22 1.19 -23.89
C SER A 162 11.50 2.01 -24.00
N SER A 163 11.72 2.66 -25.14
CA SER A 163 12.80 3.62 -25.39
C SER A 163 12.20 4.97 -25.79
N GLN A 164 12.66 6.07 -25.19
CA GLN A 164 12.30 7.42 -25.66
C GLN A 164 13.09 7.84 -26.91
N LYS A 165 14.24 7.21 -27.15
CA LYS A 165 15.00 7.41 -28.37
C LYS A 165 14.31 6.63 -29.48
N ILE A 166 13.78 7.36 -30.44
CA ILE A 166 13.54 6.88 -31.80
C ILE A 166 14.87 6.98 -32.54
#